data_AF-A0A919AYT7-F1
#
_entry.id   AF-A0A919AYT7-F1
#
_cell.length_a   1.000
_cell.length_b   1.000
_cell.length_c   1.000
_cell.angle_alpha   90.00
_cell.angle_beta   90.00
_cell.angle_gamma   90.00
#
_symmetry.space_group_name_H-M   'P 1'
#
loop_
_entity.id
_entity.type
_entity.pdbx_description
1 polymer ?
#
loop_
_entity_poly.entity_id
_entity_poly.type
_entity_poly.pdbx_seq_one_letter_code
_entity_poly.pdbx_strand_id
1 'polypeptide(L)'
;MQKITIKTLLRTGSVLAGISFGLSTSVYADQSDPLILAQTNAKIAGAARFCEYEEDLIEEYIIKTEARLAYLSKDTYEKVLTKIEFKNQLDAASGKEPSGGCAQFEKTFMSALRTLD
;
A
#
# COMPACT_ATOMS: atom_id res chain seq x y z
N MET A 1 64.80 15.64 -26.17
CA MET A 1 64.18 14.50 -26.89
C MET A 1 63.47 13.66 -25.83
N GLN A 2 62.18 13.34 -25.82
CA GLN A 2 61.10 13.38 -26.80
C GLN A 2 59.79 13.40 -25.96
N LYS A 3 58.81 14.24 -26.33
CA LYS A 3 57.48 14.27 -25.69
C LYS A 3 56.69 13.04 -26.12
N ILE A 4 56.04 12.34 -25.19
CA ILE A 4 54.85 11.52 -25.48
C ILE A 4 53.79 11.81 -24.42
N THR A 5 52.84 12.65 -24.81
CA THR A 5 51.49 12.76 -24.26
C THR A 5 50.61 11.78 -25.02
N ILE A 6 49.77 10.99 -24.35
CA ILE A 6 48.45 10.46 -24.79
C ILE A 6 47.83 9.84 -23.52
N LYS A 7 46.94 10.54 -22.80
CA LYS A 7 45.46 10.45 -22.89
C LYS A 7 44.94 9.02 -23.08
N THR A 8 44.57 8.33 -21.99
CA THR A 8 43.49 7.33 -22.06
C THR A 8 42.72 7.31 -20.74
N LEU A 9 41.63 8.09 -20.76
CA LEU A 9 40.35 7.90 -20.07
C LEU A 9 40.33 6.97 -18.84
N LEU A 10 40.38 7.57 -17.65
CA LEU A 10 39.61 7.04 -16.52
C LEU A 10 38.14 7.10 -16.92
N ARG A 11 37.57 5.96 -17.27
CA ARG A 11 36.12 5.80 -17.39
C ARG A 11 35.60 5.56 -15.98
N THR A 12 35.41 6.64 -15.22
CA THR A 12 34.54 6.66 -14.05
C THR A 12 33.11 6.42 -14.55
N GLY A 13 32.75 5.15 -14.66
CA GLY A 13 31.38 4.69 -14.89
C GLY A 13 30.56 4.87 -13.62
N SER A 14 30.22 6.12 -13.33
CA SER A 14 29.14 6.44 -12.42
C SER A 14 27.81 6.16 -13.13
N VAL A 15 26.95 5.43 -12.41
CA VAL A 15 25.52 5.72 -12.28
C VAL A 15 24.58 5.10 -13.33
N LEU A 16 23.61 4.35 -12.78
CA LEU A 16 22.29 3.95 -13.31
C LEU A 16 22.21 2.78 -14.31
N ALA A 17 22.07 1.59 -13.75
CA ALA A 17 20.96 0.70 -14.08
C ALA A 17 20.45 0.17 -12.73
N GLY A 18 19.57 0.88 -12.04
CA GLY A 18 18.20 1.01 -12.52
C GLY A 18 17.58 -0.39 -12.56
N ILE A 19 17.61 -1.12 -11.45
CA ILE A 19 16.70 -2.25 -11.28
C ILE A 19 15.33 -1.61 -11.09
N SER A 20 14.73 -1.27 -12.24
CA SER A 20 13.32 -1.01 -12.37
C SER A 20 12.61 -2.31 -12.02
N PHE A 21 12.46 -2.59 -10.72
CA PHE A 21 11.30 -3.34 -10.25
C PHE A 21 10.09 -2.42 -10.44
N GLY A 22 9.74 -2.18 -11.70
CA GLY A 22 8.38 -1.92 -12.10
C GLY A 22 7.62 -3.22 -11.93
N LEU A 23 7.36 -3.62 -10.68
CA LEU A 23 6.19 -4.42 -10.35
C LEU A 23 4.99 -3.47 -10.40
N SER A 24 4.74 -2.94 -11.60
CA SER A 24 3.44 -2.48 -12.03
C SER A 24 2.70 -3.71 -12.56
N THR A 25 2.43 -4.66 -11.67
CA THR A 25 1.55 -5.79 -11.97
C THR A 25 0.43 -5.76 -10.94
N SER A 26 -0.63 -5.03 -11.30
CA SER A 26 -2.00 -5.28 -10.86
C SER A 26 -2.19 -5.54 -9.36
N VAL A 27 -2.24 -4.48 -8.56
CA VAL A 27 -2.93 -4.50 -7.25
C VAL A 27 -4.45 -4.46 -7.47
N TYR A 28 -4.96 -5.25 -8.41
CA TYR A 28 -6.27 -5.87 -8.26
C TYR A 28 -5.97 -7.24 -7.68
N ALA A 29 -5.52 -7.24 -6.43
CA ALA A 29 -5.52 -8.43 -5.61
C ALA A 29 -6.95 -8.98 -5.66
N ASP A 30 -7.09 -10.30 -5.84
CA ASP A 30 -8.40 -10.95 -6.01
C ASP A 30 -9.37 -10.46 -4.92
N GLN A 31 -10.25 -9.53 -5.29
CA GLN A 31 -11.17 -8.87 -4.35
C GLN A 31 -12.28 -9.82 -3.87
N SER A 32 -12.24 -11.08 -4.30
CA SER A 32 -13.08 -12.16 -3.78
C SER A 32 -12.45 -12.90 -2.60
N ASP A 33 -11.12 -12.81 -2.39
CA ASP A 33 -10.47 -13.39 -1.21
C ASP A 33 -10.59 -12.44 0.00
N PRO A 34 -11.32 -12.83 1.06
CA PRO A 34 -11.56 -11.95 2.19
C PRO A 34 -10.29 -11.66 3.01
N LEU A 35 -9.28 -12.54 3.01
CA LEU A 35 -8.03 -12.29 3.73
C LEU A 35 -7.18 -11.23 3.02
N ILE A 36 -7.10 -11.32 1.69
CA ILE A 36 -6.43 -10.32 0.86
C ILE A 36 -7.13 -8.97 0.95
N LEU A 37 -8.47 -8.97 0.95
CA LEU A 37 -9.27 -7.77 1.16
C LEU A 37 -9.01 -7.16 2.53
N ALA A 38 -8.96 -7.97 3.59
CA ALA A 38 -8.67 -7.52 4.95
C ALA A 38 -7.30 -6.83 5.02
N GLN A 39 -6.26 -7.47 4.50
CA GLN A 39 -4.89 -6.93 4.51
C GLN A 39 -4.77 -5.61 3.75
N THR A 40 -5.34 -5.56 2.54
CA THR A 40 -5.20 -4.40 1.65
C THR A 40 -5.93 -3.20 2.22
N ASN A 41 -7.20 -3.38 2.62
CA ASN A 41 -8.01 -2.28 3.14
C ASN A 41 -7.56 -1.84 4.53
N ALA A 42 -7.07 -2.74 5.38
CA ALA A 42 -6.50 -2.37 6.66
C ALA A 42 -5.27 -1.46 6.53
N LYS A 43 -4.39 -1.76 5.55
CA LYS A 43 -3.24 -0.90 5.26
C LYS A 43 -3.63 0.49 4.78
N ILE A 44 -4.69 0.58 3.97
CA ILE A 44 -5.24 1.86 3.49
C ILE A 44 -5.82 2.65 4.66
N ALA A 45 -6.69 2.04 5.47
CA ALA A 45 -7.29 2.69 6.63
C ALA A 45 -6.24 3.10 7.68
N GLY A 46 -5.22 2.27 7.92
CA GLY A 46 -4.15 2.58 8.86
C GLY A 46 -3.26 3.71 8.36
N ALA A 47 -2.90 3.72 7.08
CA ALA A 47 -2.18 4.84 6.48
C ALA A 47 -2.99 6.15 6.55
N ALA A 48 -4.32 6.09 6.37
CA ALA A 48 -5.19 7.25 6.53
C ALA A 48 -5.20 7.78 7.97
N ARG A 49 -5.19 6.89 8.98
CA ARG A 49 -5.03 7.25 10.39
C ARG A 49 -3.69 7.91 10.67
N PHE A 50 -2.60 7.33 10.17
CA PHE A 50 -1.26 7.92 10.32
C PHE A 50 -1.21 9.34 9.72
N CYS A 51 -1.86 9.52 8.57
CA CYS A 51 -1.93 10.80 7.87
C CYS A 51 -2.99 11.78 8.42
N GLU A 52 -3.67 11.42 9.52
CA GLU A 52 -4.65 12.28 10.20
C GLU A 52 -5.76 12.82 9.27
N TYR A 53 -6.24 11.97 8.35
CA TYR A 53 -7.43 12.33 7.56
C TYR A 53 -8.68 12.38 8.43
N GLU A 54 -9.75 12.98 7.89
CA GLU A 54 -11.03 13.13 8.59
C GLU A 54 -11.50 11.80 9.21
N GLU A 55 -11.70 11.80 10.52
CA GLU A 55 -12.02 10.60 11.30
C GLU A 55 -13.29 9.93 10.79
N ASP A 56 -14.32 10.70 10.46
CA ASP A 56 -15.58 10.22 9.89
C ASP A 56 -15.37 9.42 8.59
N LEU A 57 -14.46 9.86 7.71
CA LEU A 57 -14.15 9.16 6.45
C LEU A 57 -13.39 7.86 6.70
N ILE A 58 -12.48 7.87 7.69
CA ILE A 58 -11.73 6.68 8.09
C ILE A 58 -12.69 5.65 8.70
N GLU A 59 -13.59 6.08 9.58
CA GLU A 59 -14.59 5.22 10.20
C GLU A 59 -15.56 4.64 9.16
N GLU A 60 -16.06 5.47 8.23
CA GLU A 60 -16.89 5.00 7.12
C GLU A 60 -16.17 3.91 6.33
N TYR A 61 -14.91 4.14 5.95
CA TYR A 61 -14.10 3.18 5.21
C TYR A 61 -13.94 1.84 5.95
N ILE A 62 -13.66 1.91 7.26
CA ILE A 62 -13.52 0.73 8.11
C ILE A 62 -14.83 -0.04 8.18
N ILE A 63 -15.96 0.64 8.40
CA ILE A 63 -17.29 0.02 8.50
C ILE A 63 -17.65 -0.68 7.19
N LYS A 64 -17.48 -0.01 6.04
CA LYS A 64 -17.74 -0.61 4.73
C LYS A 64 -16.84 -1.82 4.46
N THR A 65 -15.57 -1.74 4.85
CA THR A 65 -14.64 -2.87 4.74
C THR A 65 -15.07 -4.06 5.61
N GLU A 66 -15.39 -3.83 6.89
CA GLU A 66 -15.84 -4.90 7.79
C GLU A 66 -17.13 -5.56 7.28
N ALA A 67 -18.07 -4.77 6.74
CA ALA A 67 -19.28 -5.30 6.12
C ALA A 67 -18.97 -6.18 4.90
N ARG A 68 -18.03 -5.76 4.05
CA ARG A 68 -17.61 -6.53 2.88
C ARG A 68 -16.91 -7.84 3.27
N LEU A 69 -16.04 -7.81 4.28
CA LEU A 69 -15.38 -9.01 4.82
C LEU A 69 -16.40 -10.00 5.37
N ALA A 70 -17.40 -9.51 6.11
CA ALA A 70 -18.47 -10.34 6.65
C ALA A 70 -19.35 -10.96 5.55
N TYR A 71 -19.53 -10.26 4.42
CA TYR A 71 -20.27 -10.76 3.25
C TYR A 71 -19.50 -11.84 2.48
N LEU A 72 -18.19 -11.67 2.30
CA LEU A 72 -17.35 -12.60 1.52
C LEU A 72 -16.94 -13.86 2.29
N SER A 73 -16.89 -13.79 3.62
CA SER A 73 -16.51 -14.92 4.46
C SER A 73 -17.57 -16.03 4.45
N LYS A 74 -17.15 -17.27 4.21
CA LYS A 74 -17.99 -18.46 4.02
C LYS A 74 -18.62 -18.96 5.31
N ASP A 75 -17.91 -18.82 6.43
CA ASP A 75 -18.34 -19.28 7.74
C ASP A 75 -17.91 -18.34 8.88
N THR A 76 -18.33 -18.66 10.10
CA THR A 76 -18.00 -17.86 11.28
C THR A 76 -16.51 -17.83 11.60
N TYR A 77 -15.78 -18.92 11.30
CA TYR A 77 -14.35 -18.99 11.55
C TYR A 77 -13.60 -18.02 10.63
N GLU A 78 -13.93 -18.00 9.33
CA GLU A 78 -13.34 -17.09 8.36
C GLU A 78 -13.69 -15.61 8.68
N LYS A 79 -14.92 -15.33 9.15
CA LYS A 79 -15.30 -13.99 9.64
C LYS A 79 -14.42 -13.51 10.79
N VAL A 80 -14.16 -14.38 11.76
CA VAL A 80 -13.31 -14.06 12.90
C VAL A 80 -11.86 -13.88 12.46
N LEU A 81 -11.35 -14.78 11.62
CA LEU A 81 -9.99 -14.73 11.10
C LEU A 81 -9.73 -13.42 10.35
N THR A 82 -10.60 -13.07 9.40
CA THR A 82 -10.48 -11.87 8.56
C THR A 82 -10.61 -10.60 9.39
N LYS A 83 -11.46 -10.58 10.42
CA LYS A 83 -11.55 -9.45 11.36
C LYS A 83 -10.29 -9.29 12.20
N ILE A 84 -9.69 -10.38 12.68
CA ILE A 84 -8.42 -10.32 13.42
C ILE A 84 -7.30 -9.82 12.52
N GLU A 85 -7.20 -10.35 11.30
CA GLU A 85 -6.19 -9.89 10.33
C GLU A 85 -6.35 -8.41 10.00
N PHE A 86 -7.59 -7.97 9.73
CA PHE A 86 -7.87 -6.56 9.45
C PHE A 86 -7.39 -5.66 10.60
N LYS A 87 -7.71 -5.98 11.85
CA LYS A 87 -7.29 -5.19 13.02
C LYS A 87 -5.78 -5.15 13.20
N ASN A 88 -5.11 -6.30 13.09
CA ASN A 88 -3.66 -6.37 13.23
C ASN A 88 -2.94 -5.51 12.19
N GLN A 89 -3.41 -5.57 10.93
CA GLN A 89 -2.83 -4.78 9.84
C GLN A 89 -3.17 -3.29 9.98
N LEU A 90 -4.37 -2.95 10.47
CA LEU A 90 -4.80 -1.58 10.72
C LEU A 90 -3.90 -0.93 11.76
N ASP A 91 -3.68 -1.61 12.89
CA ASP A 91 -2.82 -1.12 13.96
C ASP A 91 -1.37 -0.98 13.49
N ALA A 92 -0.85 -1.99 12.78
CA ALA A 92 0.50 -1.95 12.23
C ALA A 92 0.71 -0.79 11.22
N ALA A 93 -0.26 -0.55 10.34
CA ALA A 93 -0.19 0.51 9.34
C ALA A 93 -0.43 1.90 9.94
N SER A 94 -1.20 2.01 11.02
CA SER A 94 -1.44 3.29 11.72
C SER A 94 -0.18 3.87 12.39
N GLY A 95 0.86 3.05 12.58
CA GLY A 95 2.14 3.49 13.15
C GLY A 95 3.18 3.96 12.13
N LYS A 96 2.88 3.99 10.83
CA LYS A 96 3.88 4.25 9.79
C LYS A 96 3.33 5.05 8.61
N GLU A 97 4.13 6.01 8.15
CA GLU A 97 3.83 6.78 6.94
C GLU A 97 3.71 5.90 5.68
N PRO A 98 2.70 6.14 4.83
CA PRO A 98 2.58 5.45 3.54
C PRO A 98 3.78 5.75 2.63
N SER A 99 4.10 4.78 1.76
CA SER A 99 5.14 4.97 0.75
C SER A 99 4.73 6.07 -0.23
N GLY A 100 5.55 7.13 -0.34
CA GLY A 100 5.23 8.34 -1.12
C GLY A 100 4.70 9.50 -0.28
N GLY A 101 4.46 9.27 1.01
CA GLY A 101 4.03 10.29 1.97
C GLY A 101 2.55 10.63 1.89
N CYS A 102 2.07 11.34 2.92
CA CYS A 102 0.64 11.60 3.10
C CYS A 102 0.00 12.40 1.96
N ALA A 103 0.71 13.37 1.37
CA ALA A 103 0.16 14.16 0.26
C ALA A 103 -0.12 13.32 -1.01
N GLN A 104 0.69 12.29 -1.27
CA GLN A 104 0.48 11.42 -2.43
C GLN A 104 -0.58 10.36 -2.16
N PHE A 105 -0.66 9.90 -0.91
CA PHE A 105 -1.59 8.88 -0.47
C PHE A 105 -3.07 9.33 -0.51
N GLU A 106 -3.35 10.62 -0.39
CA GLU A 106 -4.72 11.17 -0.34
C GLU A 106 -5.56 10.70 -1.52
N LYS A 107 -5.00 10.75 -2.73
CA LYS A 107 -5.69 10.30 -3.95
C LYS A 107 -6.02 8.81 -3.90
N THR A 108 -5.14 8.00 -3.33
CA THR A 108 -5.34 6.56 -3.15
C THR A 108 -6.47 6.30 -2.16
N PHE A 109 -6.47 6.98 -1.01
CA PHE A 109 -7.51 6.83 0.01
C PHE A 109 -8.88 7.25 -0.54
N MET A 110 -8.97 8.45 -1.14
CA MET A 110 -10.23 8.96 -1.71
C MET A 110 -10.74 8.09 -2.87
N SER A 111 -9.84 7.48 -3.65
CA SER A 111 -10.22 6.51 -4.67
C SER A 111 -10.77 5.23 -4.05
N ALA A 112 -10.12 4.70 -3.00
CA ALA A 112 -10.54 3.47 -2.35
C ALA A 112 -11.90 3.62 -1.66
N LEU A 113 -12.14 4.77 -1.00
CA LEU A 113 -13.42 5.09 -0.33
C LEU A 113 -14.62 5.02 -1.28
N ARG A 114 -14.42 5.41 -2.55
CA ARG A 114 -15.47 5.37 -3.59
C ARG A 114 -15.68 3.98 -4.21
N THR A 115 -14.76 3.04 -4.00
CA THR A 115 -14.86 1.69 -4.56
C THR A 115 -15.48 0.67 -3.61
N LEU A 116 -15.53 1.00 -2.32
CA LEU A 116 -16.31 0.29 -1.33
C LEU A 116 -17.70 0.94 -1.29
N ASP A 117 -18.60 0.48 -2.15
CA ASP A 117 -20.05 0.76 -2.08
C ASP A 117 -20.81 -0.57 -2.11
#